data_AF-A0A4R0NJC1-F1
#
_entry.id   AF-A0A4R0NJC1-F1
#
_cell.length_a   1.000
_cell.length_b   1.000
_cell.length_c   1.000
_cell.angle_alpha   90.00
_cell.angle_beta   90.00
_cell.angle_gamma   90.00
#
_symmetry.space_group_name_H-M   'P 1'
#
loop_
_entity.id
_entity.type
_entity.pdbx_description
1 polymer ?
#
loop_
_entity_poly.entity_id
_entity_poly.type
_entity_poly.pdbx_seq_one_letter_code
_entity_poly.pdbx_strand_id
1 'polypeptide(L)'
;MNATLSGFKESIIINVILLGFLAFPYYKKTILVLFIPCIYLLLYILPTFTTIIRAQSWIQGKSNETAREQAYQTLLNEENDQKIIDNNWEFLTNRFSETSMFTTYLKTVPQQYPYYALDILINSCYMIIPRIFWEEKPDTERLAMERVYRSGVAQRSSPVSAKTRPVTDGYLSAGVTGVFVYMLIYGMLAQALCNLSEKLFGGYQLGCIVIFNSIFQQLWRGNTLEFMLNNIFYGYILMLVIHFVLKQTKSLQRLYENHTHHSFL
;
A
#
# COMPACT_ATOMS: atom_id res chain seq x y z
N MET A 1 20.93 3.73 -13.30
CA MET A 1 21.75 4.09 -12.12
C MET A 1 21.18 5.26 -11.30
N ASN A 2 19.89 5.64 -11.46
CA ASN A 2 19.27 6.78 -10.76
C ASN A 2 18.27 6.40 -9.66
N ALA A 3 17.94 5.10 -9.51
CA ALA A 3 16.91 4.64 -8.57
C ALA A 3 17.33 4.81 -7.09
N THR A 4 18.64 4.68 -6.81
CA THR A 4 19.26 4.90 -5.50
C THR A 4 19.13 6.35 -5.02
N LEU A 5 19.07 7.33 -5.93
CA LEU A 5 19.09 8.77 -5.60
C LEU A 5 17.77 9.27 -5.02
N SER A 6 16.66 8.55 -5.23
CA SER A 6 15.32 8.98 -4.81
C SER A 6 14.90 8.52 -3.40
N GLY A 7 15.79 7.83 -2.67
CA GLY A 7 15.45 7.20 -1.39
C GLY A 7 14.46 6.06 -1.57
N PHE A 8 14.95 4.97 -2.17
CA PHE A 8 14.25 3.74 -2.55
C PHE A 8 12.92 3.49 -1.82
N LYS A 9 11.84 3.34 -2.62
CA LYS A 9 10.47 3.19 -2.14
C LYS A 9 10.13 1.73 -1.86
N GLU A 10 9.25 1.52 -0.88
CA GLU A 10 8.60 0.25 -0.49
C GLU A 10 8.16 -0.61 -1.69
N SER A 11 7.80 0.03 -2.81
CA SER A 11 7.46 -0.59 -4.10
C SER A 11 8.47 -1.62 -4.61
N ILE A 12 9.77 -1.50 -4.27
CA ILE A 12 10.78 -2.49 -4.69
C ILE A 12 10.57 -3.83 -3.99
N ILE A 13 10.34 -3.81 -2.68
CA ILE A 13 10.08 -5.03 -1.91
C ILE A 13 8.83 -5.70 -2.47
N ILE A 14 7.78 -4.93 -2.74
CA ILE A 14 6.52 -5.43 -3.33
C ILE A 14 6.77 -6.06 -4.71
N ASN A 15 7.52 -5.41 -5.59
CA ASN A 15 7.82 -5.93 -6.92
C ASN A 15 8.64 -7.23 -6.86
N VAL A 16 9.61 -7.32 -5.94
CA VAL A 16 10.37 -8.55 -5.73
C VAL A 16 9.46 -9.65 -5.21
N ILE A 17 8.57 -9.35 -4.26
CA ILE A 17 7.56 -10.29 -3.75
C ILE A 17 6.64 -10.80 -4.86
N LEU A 18 6.11 -9.90 -5.70
CA LEU A 18 5.30 -10.27 -6.86
C LEU A 18 6.05 -11.21 -7.80
N LEU A 19 7.31 -10.88 -8.13
CA LEU A 19 8.13 -11.71 -9.00
C LEU A 19 8.36 -13.10 -8.39
N GLY A 20 8.62 -13.17 -7.09
CA GLY A 20 8.74 -14.41 -6.34
C GLY A 20 7.47 -15.27 -6.44
N PHE A 21 6.30 -14.68 -6.22
CA PHE A 21 5.02 -15.39 -6.34
C PHE A 21 4.70 -15.83 -7.76
N LEU A 22 4.97 -15.00 -8.76
CA LEU A 22 4.74 -15.33 -10.17
C LEU A 22 5.67 -16.46 -10.65
N ALA A 23 6.92 -16.49 -10.18
CA ALA A 23 7.90 -17.50 -10.53
C ALA A 23 7.75 -18.79 -9.71
N PHE A 24 7.09 -18.75 -8.55
CA PHE A 24 6.96 -19.89 -7.63
C PHE A 24 6.34 -21.14 -8.28
N PRO A 25 5.25 -21.07 -9.07
CA PRO A 25 4.68 -22.24 -9.72
C PRO A 25 5.65 -22.97 -10.66
N TYR A 26 6.55 -22.22 -11.31
CA TYR A 26 7.49 -22.73 -12.31
C TYR A 26 8.82 -23.21 -11.69
N TYR A 27 9.31 -22.54 -10.65
CA TYR A 27 10.65 -22.75 -10.10
C TYR A 27 10.68 -22.89 -8.58
N LYS A 28 9.76 -23.68 -8.01
CA LYS A 28 9.55 -23.84 -6.55
C LYS A 28 10.84 -23.92 -5.72
N LYS A 29 11.76 -24.82 -6.07
CA LYS A 29 13.02 -25.04 -5.33
C LYS A 29 13.96 -23.83 -5.42
N THR A 30 14.16 -23.31 -6.64
CA THR A 30 15.02 -22.15 -6.88
C THR A 30 14.50 -20.90 -6.17
N ILE A 31 13.18 -20.67 -6.24
CA ILE A 31 12.56 -19.54 -5.56
C ILE A 31 12.69 -19.68 -4.05
N LEU A 32 12.42 -20.84 -3.44
CA LEU A 32 12.59 -20.99 -2.00
C LEU A 32 14.03 -20.71 -1.53
N VAL A 33 15.03 -21.19 -2.27
CA VAL A 33 16.44 -21.00 -1.91
C VAL A 33 16.92 -19.57 -2.13
N LEU A 34 16.48 -18.90 -3.21
CA LEU A 34 17.02 -17.59 -3.60
C LEU A 34 16.18 -16.42 -3.06
N PHE A 35 14.86 -16.59 -2.99
CA PHE A 35 13.94 -15.53 -2.60
C PHE A 35 14.04 -15.18 -1.12
N ILE A 36 14.17 -16.18 -0.23
CA ILE A 36 14.27 -15.94 1.22
C ILE A 36 15.51 -15.10 1.56
N PRO A 37 16.74 -15.46 1.13
CA PRO A 37 17.92 -14.63 1.35
C PRO A 37 17.80 -13.25 0.68
N CYS A 38 17.21 -13.18 -0.51
CA CYS A 38 17.04 -11.92 -1.22
C CYS A 38 16.12 -10.95 -0.45
N ILE A 39 14.96 -11.42 0.03
CA ILE A 39 14.05 -10.61 0.85
C ILE A 39 14.71 -10.22 2.17
N TYR A 40 15.44 -11.14 2.81
CA TYR A 40 16.17 -10.82 4.03
C TYR A 40 17.18 -9.69 3.81
N LEU A 41 18.01 -9.79 2.76
CA LEU A 41 18.97 -8.74 2.40
C LEU A 41 18.28 -7.41 2.07
N LEU A 42 17.15 -7.45 1.36
CA LEU A 42 16.39 -6.23 1.06
C LEU A 42 15.84 -5.58 2.33
N LEU A 43 15.28 -6.35 3.26
CA LEU A 43 14.77 -5.85 4.53
C LEU A 43 15.89 -5.36 5.47
N TYR A 44 17.10 -5.91 5.34
CA TYR A 44 18.26 -5.47 6.11
C TYR A 44 18.88 -4.18 5.59
N ILE A 45 19.05 -4.06 4.26
CA ILE A 45 19.80 -2.97 3.63
C ILE A 45 18.92 -1.76 3.38
N LEU A 46 17.72 -1.97 2.82
CA LEU A 46 16.91 -0.87 2.29
C LEU A 46 16.48 0.17 3.33
N PRO A 47 16.02 -0.22 4.55
CA PRO A 47 15.53 0.76 5.50
C PRO A 47 16.60 1.75 5.93
N THR A 48 17.78 1.24 6.29
CA THR A 48 18.92 2.05 6.68
C THR A 48 19.38 2.94 5.52
N PHE A 49 19.50 2.37 4.32
CA PHE A 49 19.92 3.12 3.13
C PHE A 49 18.97 4.28 2.81
N THR A 50 17.66 4.02 2.81
CA THR A 50 16.65 5.06 2.53
C THR A 50 16.58 6.11 3.62
N THR A 51 16.74 5.72 4.88
CA THR A 51 16.72 6.66 6.02
C THR A 51 17.87 7.65 5.94
N ILE A 52 19.08 7.16 5.66
CA ILE A 52 20.27 8.00 5.51
C ILE A 52 20.13 8.93 4.30
N ILE A 53 19.70 8.39 3.15
CA ILE A 53 19.53 9.22 1.95
C ILE A 53 18.52 10.33 2.21
N ARG A 54 17.37 10.05 2.83
CA ARG A 54 16.38 11.09 3.17
C ARG A 54 16.93 12.11 4.16
N ALA A 55 17.64 11.67 5.20
CA ALA A 55 18.24 12.59 6.16
C ALA A 55 19.27 13.51 5.50
N GLN A 56 20.11 12.99 4.61
CA GLN A 56 21.18 13.75 3.98
C GLN A 56 20.69 14.63 2.83
N SER A 57 19.79 14.14 1.98
CA SER A 57 19.32 14.89 0.81
C SER A 57 18.16 15.84 1.13
N TRP A 58 17.19 15.43 1.96
CA TRP A 58 15.99 16.25 2.21
C TRP A 58 16.14 17.19 3.40
N ILE A 59 16.87 16.78 4.44
CA ILE A 59 17.03 17.60 5.66
C ILE A 59 18.31 18.43 5.57
N GLN A 60 19.42 17.84 5.12
CA GLN A 60 20.72 18.52 5.06
C GLN A 60 21.06 19.11 3.68
N GLY A 61 20.18 18.93 2.68
CA GLY A 61 20.34 19.53 1.34
C GLY A 61 21.59 19.07 0.57
N LYS A 62 22.22 17.95 0.96
CA LYS A 62 23.43 17.46 0.31
C LYS A 62 23.12 16.84 -1.04
N SER A 63 24.12 16.81 -1.93
CA SER A 63 24.00 16.15 -3.22
C SER A 63 23.67 14.66 -3.05
N ASN A 64 22.88 14.11 -3.97
CA ASN A 64 22.44 12.72 -3.91
C ASN A 64 23.61 11.72 -4.00
N GLU A 65 24.75 12.14 -4.54
CA GLU A 65 25.97 11.34 -4.64
C GLU A 65 26.66 11.21 -3.28
N THR A 66 26.82 12.31 -2.56
CA THR A 66 27.37 12.31 -1.19
C THR A 66 26.45 11.58 -0.22
N ALA A 67 25.13 11.76 -0.34
CA ALA A 67 24.15 11.03 0.47
C ALA A 67 24.24 9.51 0.27
N ARG A 68 24.51 9.07 -0.97
CA ARG A 68 24.68 7.65 -1.32
C ARG A 68 25.98 7.08 -0.76
N GLU A 69 27.09 7.82 -0.89
CA GLU A 69 28.39 7.39 -0.36
C GLU A 69 28.33 7.22 1.17
N GLN A 70 27.72 8.17 1.87
CA GLN A 70 27.50 8.07 3.31
C GLN A 70 26.59 6.90 3.71
N ALA A 71 25.58 6.58 2.90
CA ALA A 71 24.73 5.42 3.12
C ALA A 71 25.51 4.10 2.99
N TYR A 72 26.43 4.00 2.02
CA TYR A 72 27.32 2.84 1.90
C TYR A 72 28.32 2.75 3.05
N GLN A 73 28.96 3.86 3.43
CA GLN A 73 29.88 3.86 4.57
C GLN A 73 29.20 3.45 5.87
N THR A 74 27.94 3.86 6.08
CA THR A 74 27.18 3.47 7.27
C THR A 74 26.80 1.99 7.26
N LEU A 75 26.59 1.38 6.09
CA LEU A 75 26.26 -0.05 5.98
C LEU A 75 27.49 -0.97 6.07
N LEU A 76 28.67 -0.48 5.69
CA LEU A 76 29.90 -1.27 5.62
C LEU A 76 30.80 -1.13 6.85
N ASN A 77 30.55 -0.15 7.72
CA ASN A 77 31.33 0.06 8.93
C ASN A 77 30.63 -0.58 10.14
N GLU A 78 31.29 -1.58 10.75
CA GLU A 78 30.80 -2.40 11.88
C GLU A 78 30.41 -1.55 13.10
N GLU A 79 31.00 -0.37 13.28
CA GLU A 79 30.64 0.58 14.35
C GLU A 79 29.16 1.04 14.27
N ASN A 80 28.52 0.89 13.10
CA ASN A 80 27.13 1.32 12.88
C ASN A 80 26.11 0.18 13.01
N ASP A 81 26.51 -1.02 13.41
CA ASP A 81 25.60 -2.19 13.45
C ASP A 81 24.35 -1.92 14.30
N GLN A 82 24.51 -1.29 15.47
CA GLN A 82 23.37 -0.94 16.31
C GLN A 82 22.42 0.04 15.61
N LYS A 83 22.95 1.02 14.88
CA LYS A 83 22.17 1.99 14.11
C LYS A 83 21.42 1.33 12.96
N ILE A 84 22.00 0.31 12.32
CA ILE A 84 21.33 -0.49 11.29
C ILE A 84 20.15 -1.24 11.90
N ILE A 85 20.36 -1.90 13.05
CA ILE A 85 19.32 -2.62 13.77
C ILE A 85 18.18 -1.70 14.16
N ASP A 86 18.48 -0.53 14.75
CA ASP A 86 17.48 0.43 15.20
C ASP A 86 16.66 0.98 14.02
N ASN A 87 17.31 1.37 12.92
CA ASN A 87 16.63 1.84 11.71
C ASN A 87 15.73 0.75 11.10
N ASN A 88 16.21 -0.49 11.08
CA ASN A 88 15.45 -1.62 10.54
C ASN A 88 14.24 -1.93 11.44
N TRP A 89 14.41 -1.91 12.76
CA TRP A 89 13.32 -2.08 13.72
C TRP A 89 12.28 -0.97 13.58
N GLU A 90 12.70 0.30 13.50
CA GLU A 90 11.82 1.44 13.30
C GLU A 90 11.05 1.31 11.98
N PHE A 91 11.72 0.93 10.89
CA PHE A 91 11.05 0.71 9.62
C PHE A 91 10.03 -0.42 9.69
N LEU A 92 10.40 -1.57 10.27
CA LEU A 92 9.52 -2.72 10.38
C LEU A 92 8.29 -2.40 11.21
N THR A 93 8.44 -1.70 12.32
CA THR A 93 7.34 -1.37 13.27
C THR A 93 6.51 -0.16 12.85
N ASN A 94 7.12 0.88 12.30
CA ASN A 94 6.43 2.14 11.98
C ASN A 94 5.98 2.23 10.52
N ARG A 95 6.71 1.67 9.54
CA ARG A 95 6.41 1.85 8.11
C ARG A 95 5.91 0.59 7.42
N PHE A 96 6.51 -0.55 7.72
CA PHE A 96 6.15 -1.82 7.07
C PHE A 96 4.90 -2.43 7.71
N SER A 97 4.90 -2.61 9.03
CA SER A 97 3.77 -3.21 9.76
C SER A 97 2.81 -2.18 10.38
N GLU A 98 3.28 -0.95 10.61
CA GLU A 98 2.53 0.11 11.32
C GLU A 98 2.00 -0.31 12.71
N THR A 99 2.59 -1.35 13.30
CA THR A 99 2.21 -1.90 14.60
C THR A 99 2.36 -0.88 15.72
N SER A 100 3.38 -0.02 15.66
CA SER A 100 3.59 1.06 16.64
C SER A 100 2.44 2.06 16.64
N MET A 101 1.97 2.46 15.46
CA MET A 101 0.80 3.33 15.31
C MET A 101 -0.46 2.65 15.86
N PHE A 102 -0.68 1.38 15.51
CA PHE A 102 -1.83 0.62 15.99
C PHE A 102 -1.84 0.48 17.52
N THR A 103 -0.69 0.15 18.13
CA THR A 103 -0.59 0.03 19.61
C THR A 103 -0.84 1.36 20.32
N THR A 104 -0.50 2.48 19.70
CA THR A 104 -0.84 3.81 20.24
C THR A 104 -2.36 4.01 20.27
N TYR A 105 -3.07 3.62 19.21
CA TYR A 105 -4.54 3.65 19.19
C TYR A 105 -5.17 2.67 20.19
N LEU A 106 -4.60 1.49 20.40
CA LEU A 106 -5.08 0.55 21.42
C LEU A 106 -4.99 1.13 22.85
N LYS A 107 -3.95 1.93 23.12
CA LYS A 107 -3.75 2.57 24.43
C LYS A 107 -4.68 3.77 24.65
N THR A 108 -5.03 4.49 23.59
CA THR A 108 -5.86 5.71 23.68
C THR A 108 -7.35 5.43 23.48
N VAL A 109 -7.73 4.44 22.69
CA VAL A 109 -9.13 4.09 22.39
C VAL A 109 -9.44 2.68 22.92
N PRO A 110 -10.42 2.49 23.82
CA PRO A 110 -11.45 3.46 24.22
C PRO A 110 -11.14 4.28 25.49
N GLN A 111 -9.96 4.14 26.10
CA GLN A 111 -9.70 4.64 27.46
C GLN A 111 -9.71 6.18 27.58
N GLN A 112 -9.17 6.88 26.59
CA GLN A 112 -9.10 8.36 26.53
C GLN A 112 -10.14 8.94 25.58
N TYR A 113 -10.46 8.25 24.49
CA TYR A 113 -11.45 8.66 23.50
C TYR A 113 -12.41 7.51 23.19
N PRO A 114 -13.72 7.77 23.01
CA PRO A 114 -14.66 6.75 22.59
C PRO A 114 -14.37 6.27 21.16
N TYR A 115 -14.93 5.12 20.80
CA TYR A 115 -14.91 4.63 19.41
C TYR A 115 -15.60 5.63 18.46
N TYR A 116 -15.09 5.71 17.24
CA TYR A 116 -15.57 6.61 16.18
C TYR A 116 -16.82 6.09 15.46
N ALA A 117 -17.33 4.90 15.81
CA ALA A 117 -18.53 4.30 15.24
C ALA A 117 -18.55 4.37 13.69
N LEU A 118 -19.51 5.09 13.11
CA LEU A 118 -19.67 5.22 11.66
C LEU A 118 -18.99 6.47 11.07
N ASP A 119 -18.34 7.30 11.88
CA ASP A 119 -17.77 8.58 11.42
C ASP A 119 -16.73 8.37 10.32
N ILE A 120 -15.89 7.33 10.45
CA ILE A 120 -14.88 6.99 9.43
C ILE A 120 -15.55 6.63 8.10
N LEU A 121 -16.63 5.85 8.15
CA LEU A 121 -17.39 5.47 6.97
C LEU A 121 -18.07 6.67 6.32
N ILE A 122 -18.70 7.54 7.12
CA ILE A 122 -19.35 8.78 6.65
C ILE A 122 -18.33 9.70 5.99
N ASN A 123 -17.17 9.90 6.61
CA ASN A 123 -16.07 10.68 6.05
C ASN A 123 -15.57 10.10 4.72
N SER A 124 -15.60 8.77 4.60
CA SER A 124 -15.22 8.09 3.36
C SER A 124 -16.21 8.34 2.23
N CYS A 125 -17.50 8.45 2.54
CA CYS A 125 -18.52 8.79 1.56
C CYS A 125 -18.33 10.21 1.00
N TYR A 126 -17.85 11.17 1.80
CA TYR A 126 -17.52 12.50 1.27
C TYR A 126 -16.50 12.42 0.14
N MET A 127 -15.53 11.51 0.23
CA MET A 127 -14.48 11.38 -0.79
C MET A 127 -15.00 10.98 -2.17
N ILE A 128 -16.12 10.25 -2.25
CA ILE A 128 -16.73 9.81 -3.51
C ILE A 128 -17.13 11.01 -4.39
N ILE A 129 -17.63 12.09 -3.79
CA ILE A 129 -18.13 13.24 -4.54
C ILE A 129 -16.94 14.13 -4.99
N PRO A 130 -16.75 14.36 -6.31
CA PRO A 130 -15.76 15.30 -6.82
C PRO A 130 -16.01 16.71 -6.30
N ARG A 131 -14.93 17.45 -6.05
CA ARG A 131 -15.01 18.83 -5.54
C ARG A 131 -15.72 19.80 -6.49
N ILE A 132 -15.77 19.48 -7.78
CA ILE A 132 -16.51 20.24 -8.80
C ILE A 132 -18.02 20.27 -8.47
N PHE A 133 -18.56 19.20 -7.88
CA PHE A 133 -19.97 19.13 -7.52
C PHE A 133 -20.25 19.55 -6.07
N TRP A 134 -19.21 19.68 -5.23
CA TRP A 134 -19.32 20.12 -3.85
C TRP A 134 -18.03 20.83 -3.42
N GLU A 135 -17.99 22.15 -3.62
CA GLU A 135 -16.80 22.96 -3.36
C GLU A 135 -16.47 23.03 -1.85
N GLU A 136 -17.50 23.24 -1.03
CA GLU A 136 -17.42 23.32 0.44
C GLU A 136 -17.24 21.97 1.15
N LYS A 137 -16.94 20.90 0.40
CA LYS A 137 -16.73 19.55 0.94
C LYS A 137 -15.65 19.56 2.03
N PRO A 138 -15.89 18.87 3.17
CA PRO A 138 -14.89 18.71 4.22
C PRO A 138 -13.58 18.13 3.70
N ASP A 139 -12.46 18.68 4.17
CA ASP A 139 -11.14 18.13 3.88
C ASP A 139 -10.92 16.83 4.68
N THR A 140 -11.04 15.70 3.99
CA THR A 140 -10.89 14.38 4.58
C THR A 140 -9.46 14.04 4.98
N GLU A 141 -8.45 14.69 4.37
CA GLU A 141 -7.07 14.55 4.84
C GLU A 141 -6.91 15.22 6.20
N ARG A 142 -7.48 16.42 6.36
CA ARG A 142 -7.52 17.11 7.66
C ARG A 142 -8.27 16.28 8.71
N LEU A 143 -9.44 15.71 8.37
CA LEU A 143 -10.22 14.87 9.27
C LEU A 143 -9.45 13.60 9.70
N ALA A 144 -8.80 12.92 8.75
CA ALA A 144 -7.99 11.74 9.06
C ALA A 144 -6.78 12.10 9.95
N MET A 145 -6.09 13.21 9.65
CA MET A 145 -4.94 13.67 10.44
C MET A 145 -5.34 14.17 11.83
N GLU A 146 -6.54 14.74 12.01
CA GLU A 146 -7.02 15.09 13.35
C GLU A 146 -7.11 13.88 14.28
N ARG A 147 -7.49 12.70 13.79
CA ARG A 147 -7.50 11.46 14.61
C ARG A 147 -6.10 11.08 15.08
N VAL A 148 -5.13 11.21 14.17
CA VAL A 148 -3.71 10.92 14.40
C VAL A 148 -3.14 11.86 15.47
N TYR A 149 -3.45 13.15 15.36
CA TYR A 149 -3.01 14.16 16.31
C TYR A 149 -3.67 14.00 17.68
N ARG A 150 -4.98 13.75 17.73
CA ARG A 150 -5.71 13.53 18.99
C ARG A 150 -5.19 12.30 19.73
N SER A 151 -4.86 11.24 19.01
CA SER A 151 -4.34 10.00 19.60
C SER A 151 -2.85 10.04 19.93
N GLY A 152 -2.17 11.18 19.70
CA GLY A 152 -0.75 11.35 20.00
C GLY A 152 0.20 10.57 19.10
N VAL A 153 -0.29 10.04 17.97
CA VAL A 153 0.53 9.26 17.03
C VAL A 153 1.53 10.16 16.30
N ALA A 154 1.15 11.40 16.00
CA ALA A 154 2.04 12.41 15.43
C ALA A 154 1.75 13.77 16.04
N GLN A 155 2.73 14.67 15.99
CA GLN A 155 2.55 16.07 16.37
C GLN A 155 2.13 16.90 15.15
N ARG A 156 1.35 17.96 15.35
CA ARG A 156 0.94 18.88 14.27
C ARG A 156 2.11 19.58 13.57
N SER A 157 3.22 19.73 14.28
CA SER A 157 4.49 20.29 13.77
C SER A 157 5.29 19.30 12.92
N SER A 158 4.92 18.02 12.90
CA SER A 158 5.63 17.00 12.14
C SER A 158 5.23 17.06 10.65
N PRO A 159 6.18 17.01 9.70
CA PRO A 159 5.89 16.96 8.27
C PRO A 159 5.34 15.59 7.81
N VAL A 160 4.99 14.70 8.74
CA VAL A 160 4.60 13.33 8.46
C VAL A 160 3.08 13.21 8.35
N SER A 161 2.61 12.72 7.20
CA SER A 161 1.24 12.26 6.99
C SER A 161 1.14 10.78 7.39
N ALA A 162 0.79 10.54 8.65
CA ALA A 162 0.63 9.19 9.19
C ALA A 162 -0.84 8.77 9.09
N LYS A 163 -1.20 8.13 7.99
CA LYS A 163 -2.57 7.71 7.69
C LYS A 163 -2.87 6.33 8.30
N THR A 164 -4.10 6.12 8.77
CA THR A 164 -4.52 4.82 9.32
C THR A 164 -4.72 3.79 8.19
N ARG A 165 -4.77 2.52 8.55
CA ARG A 165 -5.02 1.38 7.65
C ARG A 165 -6.37 0.75 7.95
N PRO A 166 -6.93 -0.10 7.06
CA PRO A 166 -8.26 -0.67 7.24
C PRO A 166 -8.43 -1.44 8.57
N VAL A 167 -7.37 -2.13 9.04
CA VAL A 167 -7.37 -2.80 10.35
C VAL A 167 -7.54 -1.79 11.48
N THR A 168 -6.76 -0.72 11.47
CA THR A 168 -6.83 0.35 12.47
C THR A 168 -8.18 1.07 12.40
N ASP A 169 -8.69 1.36 11.20
CA ASP A 169 -10.00 1.99 11.01
C ASP A 169 -11.14 1.11 11.55
N GLY A 170 -11.08 -0.21 11.34
CA GLY A 170 -12.03 -1.16 11.91
C GLY A 170 -11.98 -1.16 13.44
N TYR A 171 -10.78 -1.16 14.03
CA TYR A 171 -10.63 -1.06 15.49
C TYR A 171 -11.17 0.26 16.06
N LEU A 172 -10.83 1.38 15.42
CA LEU A 172 -11.30 2.70 15.83
C LEU A 172 -12.81 2.84 15.72
N SER A 173 -13.45 2.10 14.81
CA SER A 173 -14.90 2.13 14.61
C SER A 173 -15.65 1.35 15.69
N ALA A 174 -15.24 0.11 16.00
CA ALA A 174 -15.99 -0.76 16.91
C ALA A 174 -15.12 -1.82 17.63
N GLY A 175 -13.86 -1.50 17.93
CA GLY A 175 -12.92 -2.41 18.59
C GLY A 175 -12.61 -3.67 17.78
N VAL A 176 -12.34 -4.77 18.48
CA VAL A 176 -11.96 -6.05 17.84
C VAL A 176 -13.06 -6.58 16.90
N THR A 177 -14.33 -6.42 17.27
CA THR A 177 -15.47 -6.75 16.42
C THR A 177 -15.48 -5.92 15.13
N GLY A 178 -15.13 -4.64 15.24
CA GLY A 178 -14.98 -3.76 14.09
C GLY A 178 -13.88 -4.24 13.14
N VAL A 179 -12.71 -4.63 13.65
CA VAL A 179 -11.63 -5.22 12.84
C VAL A 179 -12.12 -6.41 12.03
N PHE A 180 -12.81 -7.35 12.68
CA PHE A 180 -13.31 -8.56 12.03
C PHE A 180 -14.29 -8.22 10.88
N VAL A 181 -15.29 -7.39 11.16
CA VAL A 181 -16.30 -7.00 10.16
C VAL A 181 -15.67 -6.24 9.01
N TYR A 182 -14.80 -5.27 9.30
CA TYR A 182 -14.12 -4.48 8.27
C TYR A 182 -13.25 -5.36 7.37
N MET A 183 -12.43 -6.24 7.95
CA MET A 183 -11.56 -7.11 7.16
C MET A 183 -12.34 -8.16 6.35
N LEU A 184 -13.47 -8.64 6.87
CA LEU A 184 -14.37 -9.52 6.13
C LEU A 184 -14.97 -8.82 4.91
N ILE A 185 -15.57 -7.63 5.11
CA ILE A 185 -16.13 -6.83 4.01
C ILE A 185 -15.04 -6.46 3.01
N TYR A 186 -13.87 -6.08 3.49
CA TYR A 186 -12.71 -5.73 2.69
C TYR A 186 -12.27 -6.90 1.78
N GLY A 187 -12.14 -8.10 2.35
CA GLY A 187 -11.80 -9.31 1.61
C GLY A 187 -12.87 -9.70 0.59
N MET A 188 -14.15 -9.66 0.97
CA MET A 188 -15.27 -9.93 0.07
C MET A 188 -15.29 -8.95 -1.11
N LEU A 189 -15.04 -7.67 -0.86
CA LEU A 189 -15.01 -6.63 -1.89
C LEU A 189 -13.82 -6.81 -2.84
N ALA A 190 -12.63 -7.08 -2.30
CA ALA A 190 -11.45 -7.38 -3.12
C ALA A 190 -11.67 -8.61 -4.01
N GLN A 191 -12.23 -9.68 -3.46
CA GLN A 191 -12.56 -10.89 -4.23
C GLN A 191 -13.62 -10.61 -5.30
N ALA A 192 -14.68 -9.85 -4.97
CA ALA A 192 -15.73 -9.51 -5.91
C ALA A 192 -15.21 -8.69 -7.10
N LEU A 193 -14.33 -7.70 -6.85
CA LEU A 193 -13.70 -6.88 -7.88
C LEU A 193 -12.72 -7.68 -8.75
N CYS A 194 -11.99 -8.62 -8.15
CA CYS A 194 -11.10 -9.54 -8.86
C CYS A 194 -11.90 -10.44 -9.81
N ASN A 195 -12.94 -11.11 -9.31
CA ASN A 195 -13.84 -11.95 -10.11
C ASN A 195 -14.54 -11.15 -11.22
N LEU A 196 -14.91 -9.91 -10.95
CA LEU A 196 -15.51 -9.03 -11.94
C LEU A 196 -14.51 -8.65 -13.03
N SER A 197 -13.26 -8.37 -12.66
CA SER A 197 -12.18 -8.09 -13.61
C SER A 197 -11.91 -9.31 -14.52
N GLU A 198 -11.87 -10.51 -13.95
CA GLU A 198 -11.77 -11.76 -14.69
C GLU A 198 -12.94 -11.95 -15.66
N LYS A 199 -14.17 -11.73 -15.21
CA LYS A 199 -15.38 -11.86 -16.03
C LYS A 199 -15.43 -10.85 -17.18
N LEU A 200 -14.98 -9.61 -16.96
CA LEU A 200 -15.05 -8.54 -17.95
C LEU A 200 -13.92 -8.61 -19.00
N PHE A 201 -12.71 -8.97 -18.59
CA PHE A 201 -11.54 -8.93 -19.47
C PHE A 201 -11.06 -10.32 -19.92
N GLY A 202 -11.54 -11.38 -19.27
CA GLY A 202 -11.20 -12.76 -19.59
C GLY A 202 -9.86 -13.20 -18.98
N GLY A 203 -9.84 -14.45 -18.51
CA GLY A 203 -8.64 -15.13 -18.02
C GLY A 203 -8.03 -14.55 -16.75
N TYR A 204 -7.28 -15.40 -16.06
CA TYR A 204 -6.56 -15.01 -14.85
C TYR A 204 -5.46 -13.96 -15.14
N GLN A 205 -4.78 -14.07 -16.28
CA GLN A 205 -3.65 -13.19 -16.62
C GLN A 205 -4.12 -11.76 -16.92
N LEU A 206 -5.11 -11.57 -17.80
CA LEU A 206 -5.53 -10.23 -18.18
C LEU A 206 -6.45 -9.62 -17.12
N GLY A 207 -7.48 -10.35 -16.68
CA GLY A 207 -8.43 -9.85 -15.68
C GLY A 207 -7.80 -9.64 -14.30
N CYS A 208 -7.20 -10.68 -13.73
CA CYS A 208 -6.69 -10.63 -12.35
C CYS A 208 -5.29 -10.01 -12.26
N ILE A 209 -4.34 -10.47 -13.07
CA ILE A 209 -2.95 -9.99 -12.93
C ILE A 209 -2.80 -8.57 -13.46
N VAL A 210 -3.30 -8.28 -14.66
CA VAL A 210 -3.10 -6.96 -15.28
C VAL A 210 -4.13 -5.95 -14.79
N ILE A 211 -5.42 -6.17 -15.06
CA ILE A 211 -6.45 -5.15 -14.81
C ILE A 211 -6.65 -4.92 -13.31
N PHE A 212 -6.94 -5.97 -12.55
CA PHE A 212 -7.23 -5.83 -11.12
C PHE A 212 -6.04 -5.24 -10.36
N ASN A 213 -4.81 -5.76 -10.53
CA ASN A 213 -3.66 -5.18 -9.83
C ASN A 213 -3.33 -3.75 -10.28
N SER A 214 -3.55 -3.39 -11.55
CA SER A 214 -3.23 -2.03 -12.03
C SER A 214 -4.21 -0.99 -11.49
N ILE A 215 -5.49 -1.32 -11.40
CA ILE A 215 -6.54 -0.40 -10.98
C ILE A 215 -6.68 -0.39 -9.45
N PHE A 216 -6.62 -1.56 -8.82
CA PHE A 216 -6.92 -1.75 -7.40
C PHE A 216 -5.67 -2.07 -6.56
N GLN A 217 -4.47 -1.66 -6.99
CA GLN A 217 -3.22 -1.88 -6.25
C GLN A 217 -3.31 -1.44 -4.77
N GLN A 218 -4.08 -0.40 -4.49
CA GLN A 218 -4.29 0.16 -3.16
C GLN A 218 -5.05 -0.79 -2.24
N LEU A 219 -5.82 -1.75 -2.77
CA LEU A 219 -6.43 -2.82 -1.98
C LEU A 219 -5.39 -3.83 -1.49
N TRP A 220 -4.22 -3.90 -2.11
CA TRP A 220 -3.17 -4.77 -1.59
C TRP A 220 -2.29 -4.05 -0.58
N ARG A 221 -1.94 -2.78 -0.87
CA ARG A 221 -1.16 -1.97 0.05
C ARG A 221 -1.95 -1.63 1.30
N GLY A 222 -3.25 -1.35 1.19
CA GLY A 222 -4.07 -0.79 2.25
C GLY A 222 -3.84 0.72 2.40
N ASN A 223 -4.90 1.45 2.70
CA ASN A 223 -4.89 2.88 2.99
C ASN A 223 -6.05 3.18 3.95
N THR A 224 -6.10 4.41 4.47
CA THR A 224 -7.26 4.93 5.22
C THR A 224 -8.53 4.68 4.41
N LEU A 225 -9.59 4.26 5.09
CA LEU A 225 -10.89 3.98 4.47
C LEU A 225 -11.36 5.12 3.57
N GLU A 226 -11.11 6.38 3.98
CA GLU A 226 -11.54 7.56 3.23
C GLU A 226 -10.98 7.61 1.81
N PHE A 227 -9.69 7.32 1.67
CA PHE A 227 -9.04 7.30 0.36
C PHE A 227 -9.28 5.99 -0.38
N MET A 228 -9.47 4.91 0.37
CA MET A 228 -9.67 3.59 -0.21
C MET A 228 -11.03 3.49 -0.90
N LEU A 229 -12.10 3.98 -0.28
CA LEU A 229 -13.44 3.97 -0.87
C LEU A 229 -13.48 4.78 -2.18
N ASN A 230 -12.80 5.93 -2.20
CA ASN A 230 -12.61 6.72 -3.41
C ASN A 230 -11.93 5.92 -4.54
N ASN A 231 -10.79 5.29 -4.23
CA ASN A 231 -10.04 4.51 -5.21
C ASN A 231 -10.85 3.31 -5.71
N ILE A 232 -11.62 2.65 -4.85
CA ILE A 232 -12.51 1.56 -5.24
C ILE A 232 -13.60 2.07 -6.19
N PHE A 233 -14.26 3.17 -5.84
CA PHE A 233 -15.37 3.71 -6.63
C PHE A 233 -14.91 4.16 -8.02
N TYR A 234 -13.88 5.01 -8.08
CA TYR A 234 -13.36 5.50 -9.36
C TYR A 234 -12.59 4.43 -10.12
N GLY A 235 -11.92 3.51 -9.43
CA GLY A 235 -11.29 2.34 -10.05
C GLY A 235 -12.33 1.45 -10.72
N TYR A 236 -13.47 1.22 -10.07
CA TYR A 236 -14.59 0.48 -10.65
C TYR A 236 -15.14 1.17 -11.91
N ILE A 237 -15.38 2.49 -11.86
CA ILE A 237 -15.82 3.25 -13.04
C ILE A 237 -14.79 3.16 -14.16
N LEU A 238 -13.51 3.35 -13.85
CA LEU A 238 -12.43 3.28 -14.83
C LEU A 238 -12.36 1.89 -15.47
N MET A 239 -12.49 0.83 -14.68
CA MET A 239 -12.55 -0.55 -15.17
C MET A 239 -13.69 -0.74 -16.18
N LEU A 240 -14.89 -0.21 -15.88
CA LEU A 240 -16.02 -0.27 -16.81
C LEU A 240 -15.77 0.53 -18.09
N VAL A 241 -15.16 1.71 -17.99
CA VAL A 241 -14.79 2.54 -19.14
C VAL A 241 -13.77 1.81 -20.04
N ILE A 242 -12.73 1.22 -19.45
CA ILE A 242 -11.72 0.45 -20.20
C ILE A 242 -12.39 -0.74 -20.89
N HIS A 243 -13.25 -1.49 -20.18
CA HIS A 243 -14.00 -2.60 -20.78
C HIS A 243 -14.85 -2.13 -21.96
N PHE A 244 -15.58 -1.03 -21.81
CA PHE A 244 -16.41 -0.44 -22.86
C PHE A 244 -15.58 -0.04 -24.09
N VAL A 245 -14.47 0.65 -23.89
CA VAL A 245 -13.56 1.05 -24.98
C VAL A 245 -12.99 -0.17 -25.70
N LEU A 246 -12.47 -1.16 -24.96
CA LEU A 246 -11.91 -2.38 -25.56
C LEU A 246 -12.95 -3.24 -26.29
N LYS A 247 -14.21 -3.18 -25.86
CA LYS A 247 -15.33 -3.81 -26.56
C LYS A 247 -15.65 -3.07 -27.87
N GLN A 248 -15.64 -1.74 -27.87
CA GLN A 248 -15.84 -0.95 -29.08
C GLN A 248 -14.72 -1.12 -30.11
N THR A 249 -13.47 -1.26 -29.66
CA THR A 249 -12.32 -1.49 -30.56
C THR A 249 -12.19 -2.94 -31.04
N LYS A 250 -13.12 -3.84 -30.65
CA LYS A 250 -13.11 -5.30 -30.93
C LYS A 250 -11.83 -6.03 -30.47
N SER A 251 -11.02 -5.44 -29.60
CA SER A 251 -9.76 -6.02 -29.13
C SER A 251 -9.98 -7.21 -28.19
N LEU A 252 -11.06 -7.18 -27.37
CA LEU A 252 -11.43 -8.28 -26.47
C LEU A 252 -11.89 -9.55 -27.22
N GLN A 253 -12.56 -9.38 -28.36
CA GLN A 253 -13.07 -10.51 -29.16
C GLN A 253 -11.92 -11.31 -29.81
N ARG A 254 -10.91 -10.60 -30.33
CA ARG A 254 -9.66 -11.20 -30.84
C ARG A 254 -8.88 -11.99 -29.79
N LEU A 255 -8.86 -11.54 -28.54
CA LEU A 255 -8.19 -12.23 -27.44
C LEU A 255 -8.91 -13.54 -27.06
N TYR A 256 -10.25 -13.54 -27.09
CA TYR A 256 -11.05 -14.73 -26.81
C TYR A 256 -10.92 -15.78 -27.93
N GLU A 257 -10.94 -15.35 -29.20
CA GLU A 257 -10.75 -16.23 -30.37
C GLU A 257 -9.35 -16.87 -30.42
N ASN A 258 -8.30 -16.14 -30.03
CA ASN A 258 -6.94 -16.67 -29.99
C ASN A 258 -6.72 -17.68 -28.84
N HIS A 259 -7.41 -17.55 -27.71
CA HIS A 259 -7.29 -18.53 -26.61
C HIS A 259 -7.96 -19.88 -26.94
N THR A 260 -8.98 -19.91 -27.78
CA THR A 260 -9.56 -21.17 -28.29
C THR A 260 -8.66 -21.92 -29.27
N HIS A 261 -7.70 -21.25 -29.92
CA HIS A 261 -6.75 -21.90 -30.85
C HIS A 261 -5.49 -22.46 -30.17
N HIS A 262 -5.24 -22.13 -28.90
CA HIS A 262 -4.06 -22.61 -28.16
C HIS A 262 -4.39 -23.62 -27.04
N SER A 263 -5.64 -24.11 -26.95
CA SER A 263 -6.02 -25.20 -26.04
C SER A 263 -6.01 -26.59 -26.69
N PHE A 264 -5.27 -26.76 -27.79
CA PHE A 264 -4.90 -28.06 -28.34
C PHE A 264 -3.41 -28.04 -28.66
N LEU A 265 -2.60 -28.43 -27.67
CA LEU A 265 -1.36 -29.23 -27.77
C LEU A 265 -0.70 -29.31 -26.40
#